data_AF-A0A443SDZ4-F1
#
_entry.id   AF-A0A443SDZ4-F1
#
_cell.length_a   1.000
_cell.length_b   1.000
_cell.length_c   1.000
_cell.angle_alpha   90.00
_cell.angle_beta   90.00
_cell.angle_gamma   90.00
#
_symmetry.space_group_name_H-M   'P 1'
#
loop_
_entity.id
_entity.type
_entity.pdbx_description
1 polymer ?
#
loop_
_entity_poly.entity_id
_entity_poly.type
_entity_poly.pdbx_seq_one_letter_code
_entity_poly.pdbx_strand_id
1 'polypeptide(L)'
;SPSHVKTNLLRNAFPFGADAFDEHEEKIAKTYPLRRMGQPIDVAKAIAFLASDDASFTTGESMLIDGGALWGAISNATLDE
;
A
#
# COMPACT_ATOMS: atom_id res chain seq x y z
N SER A 1 -1.87 -6.52 -6.10
CA SER A 1 -2.71 -6.18 -4.94
C SER A 1 -2.13 -5.00 -4.17
N PRO A 2 -2.71 -3.80 -4.29
CA PRO A 2 -2.27 -2.63 -3.53
C PRO A 2 -2.78 -2.66 -2.08
N SER A 3 -2.00 -2.08 -1.15
CA SER A 3 -2.46 -1.73 0.21
C SER A 3 -3.13 -0.35 0.23
N HIS A 4 -3.05 0.40 1.34
CA HIS A 4 -3.68 1.71 1.45
C HIS A 4 -2.98 2.71 0.52
N VAL A 5 -3.70 3.12 -0.52
CA VAL A 5 -3.23 4.11 -1.51
C VAL A 5 -4.05 5.39 -1.35
N LYS A 6 -3.36 6.53 -1.28
CA LYS A 6 -3.97 7.85 -1.19
C LYS A 6 -4.77 8.15 -2.46
N THR A 7 -6.06 7.90 -2.40
CA THR A 7 -7.02 8.15 -3.47
C THR A 7 -8.23 8.87 -2.89
N ASN A 8 -8.95 9.60 -3.73
CA ASN A 8 -10.23 10.20 -3.32
C ASN A 8 -11.23 9.13 -2.85
N LEU A 9 -11.17 7.92 -3.44
CA LEU A 9 -12.00 6.81 -3.01
C LEU A 9 -11.70 6.42 -1.56
N LEU A 10 -10.44 6.15 -1.22
CA LEU A 10 -10.06 5.77 0.15
C LEU A 10 -10.36 6.89 1.14
N ARG A 11 -10.08 8.14 0.78
CA ARG A 11 -10.36 9.32 1.62
C ARG A 11 -11.86 9.44 1.93
N ASN A 12 -12.72 9.25 0.93
CA ASN A 12 -14.17 9.37 1.09
C ASN A 12 -14.81 8.14 1.75
N ALA A 13 -14.19 6.96 1.60
CA ALA A 13 -14.64 5.72 2.19
C ALA A 13 -14.07 5.48 3.60
N PHE A 14 -13.20 6.38 4.10
CA PHE A 14 -12.57 6.19 5.39
C PHE A 14 -13.62 6.26 6.50
N PRO A 15 -13.63 5.30 7.44
CA PRO A 15 -14.52 5.37 8.59
C PRO A 15 -14.28 6.71 9.30
N PHE A 16 -15.38 7.40 9.63
CA PHE A 16 -15.40 8.74 10.23
C PHE A 16 -15.16 9.92 9.27
N GLY A 17 -15.04 9.68 7.96
CA GLY A 17 -15.04 10.72 6.93
C GLY A 17 -13.63 11.24 6.55
N ALA A 18 -13.60 12.19 5.61
CA ALA A 18 -12.36 12.68 5.00
C ALA A 18 -11.42 13.40 5.98
N ASP A 19 -11.96 14.12 6.96
CA ASP A 19 -11.17 14.83 7.98
C ASP A 19 -10.40 13.84 8.88
N ALA A 20 -11.08 12.77 9.28
CA ALA A 20 -10.46 11.70 10.07
C ALA A 20 -9.35 10.98 9.30
N PHE A 21 -9.48 10.83 7.98
CA PHE A 21 -8.42 10.26 7.15
C PHE A 21 -7.14 11.09 7.22
N ASP A 22 -7.25 12.41 7.05
CA ASP A 22 -6.10 13.32 7.05
C ASP A 22 -5.40 13.30 8.43
N GLU A 23 -6.16 13.26 9.53
CA GLU A 23 -5.63 13.12 10.89
C GLU A 23 -4.93 11.78 11.16
N HIS A 24 -5.40 10.70 10.53
CA HIS A 24 -4.89 9.35 10.75
C HIS A 24 -3.80 8.94 9.77
N GLU A 25 -3.52 9.74 8.75
CA GLU A 25 -2.53 9.44 7.72
C GLU A 25 -1.14 9.14 8.31
N GLU A 26 -0.68 9.95 9.27
CA GLU A 26 0.62 9.77 9.91
C GLU A 26 0.67 8.48 10.75
N LYS A 27 -0.44 8.13 11.41
CA LYS A 27 -0.56 6.88 12.19
C LYS A 27 -0.49 5.68 11.26
N ILE A 28 -1.19 5.72 10.13
CA ILE A 28 -1.12 4.67 9.10
C ILE A 28 0.31 4.59 8.57
N ALA A 29 0.93 5.71 8.20
CA ALA A 29 2.30 5.73 7.69
C ALA A 29 3.30 5.05 8.64
N LYS A 30 3.14 5.23 9.96
CA LYS A 30 4.01 4.61 10.97
C LYS A 30 3.96 3.08 10.98
N THR A 31 2.90 2.45 10.49
CA THR A 31 2.83 0.97 10.43
C THR A 31 3.57 0.38 9.24
N TYR A 32 3.95 1.20 8.27
CA TYR A 32 4.65 0.78 7.05
C TYR A 32 6.16 0.85 7.28
N PRO A 33 6.94 -0.16 6.85
CA PRO A 33 8.40 -0.05 6.79
C PRO A 33 8.88 1.16 6.00
N LEU A 34 8.23 1.49 4.87
CA LEU A 34 8.54 2.70 4.08
C LEU A 34 8.06 4.02 4.71
N ARG A 35 7.42 3.99 5.87
CA ARG A 35 6.95 5.16 6.64
C ARG A 35 6.06 6.12 5.86
N ARG A 36 5.31 5.61 4.88
CA ARG A 36 4.34 6.37 4.09
C ARG A 36 3.26 5.45 3.54
N MET A 37 2.08 6.02 3.30
CA MET A 37 1.05 5.37 2.48
C MET A 37 1.47 5.30 1.01
N GLY A 38 0.88 4.35 0.28
CA GLY A 38 1.03 4.25 -1.16
C GLY A 38 0.44 5.47 -1.88
N GLN A 39 1.05 5.84 -3.01
CA GLN A 39 0.55 6.85 -3.94
C GLN A 39 0.03 6.16 -5.21
N PRO A 40 -0.91 6.77 -5.95
CA PRO A 40 -1.37 6.21 -7.22
C PRO A 40 -0.22 5.88 -8.19
N ILE A 41 0.84 6.68 -8.16
CA ILE A 41 2.03 6.46 -9.00
C ILE A 41 2.81 5.19 -8.64
N ASP A 42 2.77 4.72 -7.38
CA ASP A 42 3.42 3.45 -7.00
C ASP A 42 2.73 2.27 -7.69
N VAL A 43 1.39 2.29 -7.75
CA VAL A 43 0.58 1.28 -8.44
C VAL A 43 0.76 1.38 -9.95
N ALA A 44 0.73 2.60 -10.50
CA ALA A 44 0.90 2.83 -11.93
C ALA A 44 2.26 2.33 -12.44
N LYS A 45 3.34 2.50 -11.67
CA LYS A 45 4.66 1.96 -12.01
C LYS A 45 4.69 0.44 -12.02
N ALA A 46 4.04 -0.21 -11.06
CA ALA A 46 3.93 -1.67 -11.04
C ALA A 46 3.13 -2.20 -12.25
N ILE A 47 2.02 -1.52 -12.60
CA ILE A 47 1.26 -1.82 -13.81
C ILE A 47 2.12 -1.64 -15.06
N ALA A 48 2.86 -0.53 -15.16
CA ALA A 48 3.73 -0.25 -16.31
C ALA A 48 4.81 -1.32 -16.48
N PHE A 49 5.40 -1.80 -15.38
CA PHE A 49 6.32 -2.94 -15.40
C PHE A 49 5.64 -4.21 -15.90
N LEU A 50 4.49 -4.58 -15.34
CA LEU A 50 3.75 -5.79 -15.76
C LEU A 50 3.26 -5.73 -17.22
N ALA A 51 3.05 -4.53 -17.76
CA ALA A 51 2.67 -4.31 -19.15
C ALA A 51 3.87 -4.20 -20.11
N SER A 52 5.11 -4.21 -19.61
CA SER A 52 6.32 -4.08 -20.41
C SER A 52 6.87 -5.42 -20.89
N ASP A 53 7.77 -5.39 -21.88
CA ASP A 53 8.45 -6.58 -22.38
C ASP A 53 9.31 -7.28 -21.31
N ASP A 54 9.75 -6.55 -20.28
CA ASP A 54 10.52 -7.08 -19.15
C ASP A 54 9.71 -8.10 -18.33
N ALA A 55 8.37 -8.04 -18.38
CA ALA A 55 7.48 -8.96 -17.70
C ALA A 55 6.94 -10.08 -18.62
N SER A 56 7.51 -10.28 -19.81
CA SER A 56 7.01 -11.20 -20.85
C SER A 56 6.82 -12.66 -20.41
N PHE A 57 7.49 -13.11 -19.34
CA PHE A 57 7.34 -14.45 -18.77
C PHE A 57 6.58 -14.49 -17.43
N THR A 58 5.95 -13.38 -17.04
CA THR A 58 5.17 -13.27 -15.79
C THR A 58 3.67 -13.26 -16.12
N THR A 59 2.94 -14.30 -15.72
CA THR A 59 1.49 -14.39 -15.89
C THR A 59 0.87 -15.20 -14.74
N GLY A 60 -0.40 -14.96 -14.43
CA GLY A 60 -1.12 -15.65 -13.34
C GLY A 60 -0.68 -15.26 -11.92
N GLU A 61 0.14 -14.22 -11.77
CA GLU A 61 0.74 -13.82 -10.50
C GLU A 61 0.06 -12.57 -9.89
N SER A 62 0.08 -12.45 -8.56
CA SER A 62 -0.42 -11.28 -7.83
C SER A 62 0.72 -10.50 -7.19
N MET A 63 1.18 -9.45 -7.87
CA MET A 63 2.21 -8.55 -7.33
C MET A 63 1.68 -7.70 -6.16
N LEU A 64 2.26 -7.86 -4.97
CA LEU A 64 1.94 -7.06 -3.80
C LEU A 64 2.61 -5.67 -3.88
N ILE A 65 1.84 -4.60 -3.65
CA ILE A 65 2.29 -3.21 -3.73
C ILE A 65 1.87 -2.51 -2.43
N ASP A 66 2.63 -2.72 -1.37
CA ASP A 66 2.20 -2.38 -0.01
C ASP A 66 3.24 -1.65 0.84
N GLY A 67 4.41 -1.32 0.28
CA GLY A 67 5.49 -0.68 1.04
C GLY A 67 5.96 -1.49 2.26
N GLY A 68 5.75 -2.81 2.23
CA GLY A 68 6.09 -3.75 3.30
C GLY A 68 5.07 -3.82 4.43
N ALA A 69 3.88 -3.24 4.30
CA ALA A 69 2.87 -3.23 5.36
C ALA A 69 2.47 -4.63 5.84
N LEU A 70 2.32 -5.60 4.94
CA LEU A 70 1.97 -6.97 5.30
C LEU A 70 3.03 -7.60 6.21
N TRP A 71 4.30 -7.49 5.82
CA TRP A 71 5.40 -8.06 6.61
C TRP A 71 5.69 -7.25 7.88
N GLY A 72 5.59 -5.93 7.83
CA GLY A 72 5.75 -5.07 9.00
C GLY A 72 4.72 -5.37 10.10
N ALA A 73 3.49 -5.70 9.70
CA ALA A 73 2.47 -6.15 10.64
C ALA A 73 2.82 -7.49 11.30
N ILE A 74 3.32 -8.44 10.53
CA ILE A 74 3.70 -9.77 11.04
C ILE A 74 4.93 -9.68 11.94
N SER A 75 5.97 -8.93 11.54
CA SER A 75 7.21 -8.80 12.34
C SER A 75 6.95 -8.17 13.70
N ASN A 76 6.10 -7.15 13.77
CA ASN A 76 5.76 -6.52 15.04
C ASN A 76 4.98 -7.46 15.95
N ALA A 77 4.13 -8.34 15.39
CA ALA A 77 3.36 -9.30 16.17
C ALA A 77 4.21 -10.47 16.71
N THR A 78 5.31 -10.82 16.05
CA THR A 78 6.20 -11.93 16.47
C THR A 78 7.35 -11.50 17.38
N LEU A 79 7.60 -10.19 17.52
CA LEU A 79 8.67 -9.63 18.36
C LEU A 79 8.18 -9.21 19.75
N ASP A 80 6.89 -9.41 20.05
CA ASP A 80 6.28 -9.21 21.36
C ASP A 80 6.33 -10.50 22.24
N GLU A 81 7.12 -11.52 21.85
CA GLU A 81 7.57 -12.65 22.68
C GLU A 81 9.01 -12.44 23.18
#